data_AF-A0A183E9F1-F1
#
_entry.id   AF-A0A183E9F1-F1
#
_cell.length_a   1.000
_cell.length_b   1.000
_cell.length_c   1.000
_cell.angle_alpha   90.00
_cell.angle_beta   90.00
_cell.angle_gamma   90.00
#
_symmetry.space_group_name_H-M   'P 1'
#
loop_
_entity.id
_entity.type
_entity.pdbx_description
1 polymer ?
#
loop_
_entity_poly.entity_id
_entity_poly.type
_entity_poly.pdbx_seq_one_letter_code
_entity_poly.pdbx_strand_id
1 'polypeptide(L)'
;MKIIEKNDFFIVIRSLELNVDNAAERTEALKLSGLMLRYNSEQVTAARDIVASRMAGSGRSDSLFPRNILRTVSAIARTYLPVFPGKSKTGEDELALSCIALIAEQAVLSPDLILDTLGAGN
;
A
#
# COMPACT_ATOMS: atom_id res chain seq x y z
N MET A 1 12.94 -16.34 -15.10
CA MET A 1 13.00 -15.02 -14.45
C MET A 1 11.70 -14.78 -13.66
N LYS A 2 11.50 -15.52 -12.55
CA LYS A 2 10.28 -15.45 -11.69
C LYS A 2 10.61 -15.36 -10.19
N ILE A 3 11.90 -15.34 -9.84
CA ILE A 3 12.38 -15.37 -8.45
C ILE A 3 12.65 -13.95 -7.92
N ILE A 4 12.81 -12.96 -8.81
CA ILE A 4 13.17 -11.59 -8.45
C ILE A 4 11.93 -10.80 -7.91
N GLU A 5 10.72 -11.08 -8.41
CA GLU A 5 9.51 -10.35 -7.98
C GLU A 5 9.09 -10.57 -6.52
N LYS A 6 9.50 -11.67 -5.86
CA LYS A 6 9.11 -11.92 -4.46
C LYS A 6 10.06 -11.33 -3.43
N ASN A 7 11.33 -11.12 -3.78
CA ASN A 7 12.36 -10.68 -2.83
C ASN A 7 12.41 -9.16 -2.66
N ASP A 8 12.11 -8.39 -3.70
CA ASP A 8 12.25 -6.93 -3.63
C ASP A 8 11.21 -6.29 -2.70
N PHE A 9 9.99 -6.85 -2.63
CA PHE A 9 8.97 -6.39 -1.69
C PHE A 9 9.25 -6.78 -0.23
N PHE A 10 10.02 -7.85 0.00
CA PHE A 10 10.37 -8.27 1.35
C PHE A 10 11.20 -7.20 2.06
N ILE A 11 12.18 -6.62 1.36
CA ILE A 11 13.03 -5.55 1.92
C ILE A 11 12.15 -4.35 2.29
N VAL A 12 11.28 -3.89 1.39
CA VAL A 12 10.36 -2.76 1.67
C VAL A 12 9.51 -3.01 2.92
N ILE A 13 8.91 -4.20 3.03
CA ILE A 13 8.08 -4.55 4.19
C ILE A 13 8.89 -4.56 5.47
N ARG A 14 10.05 -5.22 5.47
CA ARG A 14 10.91 -5.31 6.66
C ARG A 14 11.45 -3.96 7.08
N SER A 15 11.87 -3.13 6.12
CA SER A 15 12.32 -1.76 6.38
C SER A 15 11.20 -0.93 6.99
N LEU A 16 9.94 -1.09 6.57
CA LEU A 16 8.78 -0.39 7.17
C LEU A 16 8.43 -0.88 8.59
N GLU A 17 8.54 -2.18 8.84
CA GLU A 17 8.18 -2.85 10.10
C GLU A 17 9.21 -2.64 11.22
N LEU A 18 10.50 -2.57 10.87
CA LEU A 18 11.54 -2.29 11.83
C LEU A 18 11.35 -0.85 12.32
N ASN A 19 11.19 -0.66 13.63
CA ASN A 19 11.01 0.65 14.27
C ASN A 19 12.09 0.89 15.34
N VAL A 20 13.35 0.59 15.00
CA VAL A 20 14.51 0.70 15.91
C VAL A 20 15.63 1.40 15.14
N ASP A 21 15.90 2.66 15.50
CA ASP A 21 16.99 3.51 14.95
C ASP A 21 17.11 3.54 13.41
N ASN A 22 16.00 3.35 12.70
CA ASN A 22 15.99 3.19 11.24
C ASN A 22 14.99 4.11 10.53
N ALA A 23 14.62 5.25 11.14
CA ALA A 23 13.63 6.19 10.61
C ALA A 23 13.91 6.63 9.16
N ALA A 24 15.17 6.82 8.80
CA ALA A 24 15.58 7.16 7.43
C ALA A 24 15.26 6.02 6.44
N GLU A 25 15.55 4.78 6.80
CA GLU A 25 15.27 3.61 5.98
C GLU A 25 13.76 3.39 5.81
N ARG A 26 12.99 3.54 6.90
CA ARG A 26 11.52 3.49 6.87
C ARG A 26 10.94 4.55 5.93
N THR A 27 11.50 5.75 5.97
CA THR A 27 11.08 6.87 5.10
C THR A 27 11.36 6.56 3.64
N GLU A 28 12.55 6.04 3.30
CA GLU A 28 12.87 5.65 1.93
C GLU A 28 12.02 4.46 1.44
N ALA A 29 11.74 3.48 2.30
CA ALA A 29 10.82 2.39 1.99
C ALA A 29 9.39 2.88 1.71
N LEU A 30 8.92 3.90 2.45
CA LEU A 30 7.63 4.52 2.20
C LEU A 30 7.61 5.33 0.90
N LYS A 31 8.68 6.07 0.60
CA LYS A 31 8.83 6.77 -0.70
C LYS A 31 8.80 5.79 -1.86
N LEU A 32 9.52 4.67 -1.75
CA LEU A 32 9.51 3.60 -2.75
C LEU A 32 8.10 3.00 -2.92
N SER A 33 7.38 2.79 -1.81
CA SER A 33 5.98 2.35 -1.85
C SER A 33 5.10 3.35 -2.63
N GLY A 34 5.30 4.65 -2.43
CA GLY A 34 4.61 5.70 -3.19
C GLY A 34 4.99 5.73 -4.68
N LEU A 35 6.27 5.52 -5.02
CA LEU A 35 6.71 5.39 -6.41
C LEU A 35 6.09 4.18 -7.10
N MET A 36 6.00 3.05 -6.41
CA MET A 36 5.34 1.85 -6.92
C MET A 36 3.84 2.08 -7.16
N LEU A 37 3.19 2.83 -6.28
CA LEU A 37 1.79 3.22 -6.44
C LEU A 37 1.60 4.11 -7.69
N ARG A 38 2.46 5.11 -7.88
CA ARG A 38 2.43 5.98 -9.06
C ARG A 38 2.68 5.20 -10.35
N TYR A 39 3.69 4.34 -10.35
CA TYR A 39 3.96 3.47 -11.48
C TYR A 39 2.76 2.58 -11.80
N ASN A 40 2.12 1.99 -10.80
CA ASN A 40 0.88 1.22 -10.99
C ASN A 40 -0.25 2.10 -11.55
N SER A 41 -0.41 3.33 -11.08
CA SER A 41 -1.40 4.30 -11.61
C SER A 41 -1.16 4.62 -13.09
N GLU A 42 0.09 4.89 -13.47
CA GLU A 42 0.49 5.16 -14.85
C GLU A 42 0.25 3.94 -15.75
N GLN A 43 0.61 2.75 -15.28
CA GLN A 43 0.40 1.50 -16.00
C GLN A 43 -1.09 1.17 -16.15
N VAL A 44 -1.91 1.40 -15.11
CA VAL A 44 -3.37 1.24 -15.18
C VAL A 44 -3.98 2.25 -16.15
N THR A 45 -3.48 3.50 -16.17
CA THR A 45 -3.96 4.54 -17.09
C THR A 45 -3.59 4.21 -18.54
N ALA A 46 -2.32 3.85 -18.80
CA ALA A 46 -1.86 3.44 -20.13
C ALA A 46 -2.59 2.17 -20.61
N ALA A 47 -2.80 1.19 -19.73
CA ALA A 47 -3.58 0.00 -20.05
C ALA A 47 -5.06 0.35 -20.30
N ARG A 48 -5.64 1.30 -19.56
CA ARG A 48 -7.02 1.77 -19.77
C ARG A 48 -7.17 2.50 -21.09
N ASP A 49 -6.19 3.29 -21.52
CA ASP A 49 -6.18 3.93 -22.84
C ASP A 49 -6.11 2.88 -23.96
N ILE A 50 -5.35 1.80 -23.76
CA ILE A 50 -5.28 0.67 -24.70
C ILE A 50 -6.56 -0.18 -24.68
N VAL A 51 -7.13 -0.46 -23.50
CA VAL A 51 -8.31 -1.32 -23.30
C VAL A 51 -9.62 -0.61 -23.62
N ALA A 52 -9.70 0.72 -23.44
CA ALA A 52 -10.81 1.54 -23.93
C ALA A 52 -10.96 1.44 -25.46
N SER A 53 -9.90 1.03 -26.18
CA SER A 53 -9.98 0.72 -27.62
C SER A 53 -10.50 -0.69 -27.93
N ARG A 54 -10.61 -1.62 -26.97
CA ARG A 54 -10.91 -3.04 -27.28
C ARG A 54 -11.93 -3.79 -26.41
N MET A 55 -12.14 -3.53 -25.12
CA MET A 55 -13.09 -4.33 -24.34
C MET A 55 -13.64 -3.60 -23.10
N ALA A 56 -14.86 -3.09 -23.20
CA ALA A 56 -15.72 -2.88 -22.05
C ALA A 56 -16.28 -4.24 -21.61
N GLY A 57 -15.70 -4.92 -20.61
CA GLY A 57 -16.22 -6.25 -20.25
C GLY A 57 -15.72 -6.96 -19.00
N SER A 58 -14.53 -6.71 -18.46
CA SER A 58 -14.09 -7.43 -17.25
C SER A 58 -13.84 -6.48 -16.09
N GLY A 59 -14.86 -6.32 -15.24
CA GLY A 59 -14.87 -5.44 -14.07
C GLY A 59 -14.00 -5.90 -12.90
N ARG A 60 -12.75 -6.30 -13.15
CA ARG A 60 -11.77 -6.56 -12.10
C ARG A 60 -10.57 -5.65 -12.35
N SER A 61 -10.43 -4.59 -11.56
CA SER A 61 -9.20 -3.80 -11.59
C SER A 61 -8.11 -4.65 -10.96
N ASP A 62 -7.34 -5.38 -11.77
CA ASP A 62 -6.16 -6.07 -11.30
C ASP A 62 -5.10 -5.03 -10.93
N SER A 63 -5.23 -4.51 -9.71
CA SER A 63 -4.24 -3.62 -9.13
C SER A 63 -2.93 -4.38 -9.00
N LEU A 64 -1.86 -3.87 -9.63
CA LEU A 64 -0.53 -4.48 -9.53
C LEU A 64 0.17 -4.08 -8.23
N PHE A 65 -0.46 -3.24 -7.40
CA PHE A 65 0.12 -2.81 -6.14
C PHE A 65 0.24 -3.99 -5.16
N PRO A 66 1.42 -4.24 -4.56
CA PRO A 66 1.59 -5.40 -3.70
C PRO A 66 0.73 -5.35 -2.44
N ARG A 67 -0.20 -6.30 -2.31
CA ARG A 67 -1.10 -6.44 -1.14
C ARG A 67 -0.36 -6.45 0.20
N ASN A 68 0.84 -7.03 0.23
CA ASN A 68 1.63 -7.16 1.45
C ASN A 68 2.13 -5.79 1.94
N ILE A 69 2.59 -4.92 1.03
CA ILE A 69 2.96 -3.54 1.35
C ILE A 69 1.73 -2.79 1.87
N LEU A 70 0.58 -2.94 1.20
CA LEU A 70 -0.66 -2.29 1.62
C LEU A 70 -1.10 -2.72 3.03
N ARG A 71 -0.92 -3.99 3.40
CA ARG A 71 -1.18 -4.47 4.77
C ARG A 71 -0.25 -3.83 5.79
N THR A 72 1.05 -3.76 5.51
CA THR A 72 2.04 -3.13 6.40
C THR A 72 1.76 -1.64 6.59
N VAL A 73 1.52 -0.92 5.50
CA VAL A 73 1.14 0.51 5.52
C VAL A 73 -0.16 0.70 6.32
N SER A 74 -1.14 -0.18 6.17
CA SER A 74 -2.39 -0.14 6.95
C SER A 74 -2.16 -0.37 8.45
N ALA A 75 -1.24 -1.26 8.82
CA ALA A 75 -0.90 -1.51 10.22
C ALA A 75 -0.25 -0.27 10.87
N ILE A 76 0.64 0.42 10.15
CA ILE A 76 1.26 1.67 10.60
C ILE A 76 0.21 2.79 10.71
N ALA A 77 -0.63 2.96 9.69
CA ALA A 77 -1.71 3.96 9.69
C ALA A 77 -2.68 3.81 10.87
N ARG A 78 -2.96 2.57 11.30
CA ARG A 78 -3.83 2.28 12.46
C ARG A 78 -3.26 2.78 13.80
N THR A 79 -1.98 3.12 13.89
CA THR A 79 -1.40 3.72 15.10
C THR A 79 -1.85 5.17 15.31
N TYR A 80 -2.27 5.87 14.24
CA TYR A 80 -2.75 7.26 14.29
C TYR A 80 -4.22 7.38 14.70
N LEU A 81 -5.04 6.34 14.45
CA LEU A 81 -6.47 6.38 14.73
C LEU A 81 -6.76 5.85 16.15
N PRO A 82 -7.17 6.70 17.12
CA PRO A 82 -7.59 6.26 18.45
C PRO A 82 -8.96 5.54 18.45
N VAL A 83 -9.53 5.26 17.27
CA VAL A 83 -10.91 4.79 17.07
C VAL A 83 -11.10 3.31 17.44
N PHE A 84 -10.03 2.56 17.69
CA PHE A 84 -10.14 1.19 18.18
C PHE A 84 -10.16 1.16 19.72
N PRO A 85 -11.30 0.83 20.37
CA PRO A 85 -11.36 0.76 21.82
C PRO A 85 -10.43 -0.36 22.32
N GLY A 86 -9.48 -0.01 23.20
CA GLY A 86 -8.64 -0.98 23.92
C GLY A 86 -7.14 -0.93 23.66
N LYS A 87 -6.62 -0.02 22.82
CA LYS A 87 -5.17 0.17 22.71
C LYS A 87 -4.68 1.28 23.65
N SER A 88 -3.80 0.91 24.58
CA SER A 88 -2.95 1.86 25.30
C SER A 88 -2.16 2.69 24.28
N LYS A 89 -1.84 3.93 24.64
CA LYS A 89 -0.99 4.87 23.88
C LYS A 89 0.36 4.22 23.54
N THR A 90 0.38 3.34 22.55
CA THR A 90 1.59 2.96 21.84
C THR A 90 1.87 4.16 20.95
N GLY A 91 3.06 4.74 21.10
CA GLY A 91 3.41 6.03 20.51
C GLY A 91 2.97 6.14 19.06
N GLU A 92 2.41 7.29 18.71
CA GLU A 92 2.04 7.62 17.35
C GLU A 92 3.24 7.39 16.43
N ASP A 93 3.08 6.54 15.40
CA ASP A 93 4.15 6.33 14.44
C ASP A 93 4.26 7.57 13.54
N GLU A 94 5.46 8.14 13.43
CA GLU A 94 5.72 9.36 12.64
C GLU A 94 5.30 9.21 11.17
N LEU A 95 5.29 7.97 10.65
CA LEU A 95 4.87 7.68 9.28
C LEU A 95 3.38 7.43 9.11
N ALA A 96 2.58 7.42 10.18
CA ALA A 96 1.20 7.00 10.13
C ALA A 96 0.32 7.90 9.25
N LEU A 97 0.48 9.22 9.32
CA LEU A 97 -0.21 10.16 8.42
C LEU A 97 0.16 9.95 6.96
N SER A 98 1.45 9.75 6.67
CA SER A 98 1.93 9.46 5.32
C SER A 98 1.40 8.12 4.80
N CYS A 99 1.26 7.13 5.68
CA CYS A 99 0.63 5.85 5.36
C CYS A 99 -0.86 6.01 5.04
N ILE A 100 -1.59 6.85 5.79
CA ILE A 100 -3.01 7.18 5.50
C ILE A 100 -3.14 7.82 4.12
N ALA A 101 -2.27 8.76 3.76
CA ALA A 101 -2.27 9.39 2.44
C ALA A 101 -2.08 8.35 1.31
N LEU A 102 -1.12 7.43 1.46
CA LEU A 102 -0.87 6.37 0.49
C LEU A 102 -2.08 5.43 0.33
N ILE A 103 -2.74 5.08 1.44
CA ILE A 103 -3.97 4.28 1.43
C ILE A 103 -5.10 5.02 0.69
N ALA A 104 -5.25 6.33 0.93
CA ALA A 104 -6.26 7.14 0.25
C ALA A 104 -6.01 7.23 -1.27
N GLU A 105 -4.75 7.43 -1.69
CA GLU A 105 -4.37 7.40 -3.11
C GLU A 105 -4.69 6.03 -3.74
N GLN A 106 -4.37 4.92 -3.06
CA GLN A 106 -4.70 3.58 -3.53
C GLN A 106 -6.22 3.32 -3.59
N ALA A 107 -7.01 3.90 -2.68
CA ALA A 107 -8.47 3.76 -2.68
C ALA A 107 -9.14 4.46 -3.88
N VAL A 108 -8.56 5.56 -4.36
CA VAL A 108 -9.00 6.22 -5.60
C VAL A 108 -8.73 5.33 -6.82
N LEU A 109 -7.58 4.63 -6.84
CA LEU A 109 -7.16 3.82 -7.97
C LEU A 109 -7.79 2.43 -8.02
N SER A 110 -7.95 1.78 -6.87
CA SER A 110 -8.53 0.42 -6.77
C SER A 110 -9.21 0.25 -5.42
N PRO A 111 -10.45 0.75 -5.25
CA PRO A 111 -11.17 0.67 -3.99
C PRO A 111 -11.41 -0.77 -3.54
N ASP A 112 -11.65 -1.70 -4.46
CA ASP A 112 -11.86 -3.13 -4.16
C ASP A 112 -10.64 -3.75 -3.46
N LEU A 113 -9.42 -3.34 -3.85
CA LEU A 113 -8.20 -3.82 -3.20
C LEU A 113 -8.13 -3.39 -1.74
N ILE A 114 -8.56 -2.16 -1.45
CA ILE A 114 -8.59 -1.60 -0.10
C ILE A 114 -9.65 -2.32 0.74
N LEU A 115 -10.84 -2.52 0.18
CA LEU A 115 -11.92 -3.26 0.85
C LEU A 115 -11.52 -4.70 1.15
N ASP A 116 -10.89 -5.41 0.21
CA ASP A 116 -10.33 -6.74 0.42
C ASP A 116 -9.29 -6.75 1.56
N THR A 117 -8.39 -5.76 1.55
CA THR A 117 -7.23 -5.74 2.47
C THR A 117 -7.65 -5.31 3.89
N LEU A 118 -8.66 -4.44 4.01
CA LEU A 118 -9.24 -4.03 5.28
C LEU A 118 -10.24 -5.07 5.82
N GLY A 119 -11.00 -5.72 4.94
CA GLY A 119 -12.02 -6.73 5.27
C GLY A 119 -11.43 -8.09 5.64
N ALA A 120 -10.22 -8.43 5.20
CA ALA A 120 -9.50 -9.64 5.62
C ALA A 120 -9.00 -9.61 7.09
N GLY A 121 -9.47 -8.65 7.89
CA GLY A 121 -9.17 -8.52 9.32
C GLY A 121 -10.15 -9.20 10.27
N ASN A 122 -11.06 -10.05 9.77
CA ASN A 122 -11.97 -10.90 10.56
C ASN A 122 -11.53 -12.36 10.53
#